data_AF-A0A8I1X1M0-F1
#
_entry.id   AF-A0A8I1X1M0-F1
#
_cell.length_a   1.000
_cell.length_b   1.000
_cell.length_c   1.000
_cell.angle_alpha   90.00
_cell.angle_beta   90.00
_cell.angle_gamma   90.00
#
_symmetry.space_group_name_H-M   'P 1'
#
loop_
_entity.id
_entity.type
_entity.pdbx_description
1 polymer ?
#
loop_
_entity_poly.entity_id
_entity_poly.type
_entity_poly.pdbx_seq_one_letter_code
_entity_poly.pdbx_strand_id
1 'polypeptide(L)' 'MENKKWAPSQEENLGVITSIYEFIKEELLELQKKTGCPDSFIYDFIGKIQNEWHPESCHTIVRNKKIKN' A
#
# COMPACT_ATOMS: atom_id res chain seq x y z
N MET A 1 18.63 2.63 -20.92
CA MET A 1 18.01 1.38 -20.44
C MET A 1 16.54 1.66 -20.31
N GLU A 2 15.71 1.00 -21.12
CA GLU A 2 14.27 1.03 -20.88
C GLU A 2 14.02 0.53 -19.45
N ASN A 3 13.46 1.37 -18.60
CA ASN A 3 12.95 0.94 -17.30
C ASN A 3 11.84 -0.07 -17.60
N LYS A 4 12.18 -1.37 -17.67
CA LYS A 4 11.18 -2.42 -17.59
C LYS A 4 10.40 -2.16 -16.31
N LYS A 5 9.18 -1.64 -16.46
CA LYS A 5 8.26 -1.46 -15.34
C LYS A 5 8.14 -2.83 -14.69
N TRP A 6 8.54 -2.93 -13.42
CA TRP A 6 8.35 -4.16 -12.67
C TRP A 6 6.86 -4.54 -12.76
N ALA A 7 6.60 -5.82 -13.01
CA ALA A 7 5.27 -6.39 -13.03
C ALA A 7 5.33 -7.72 -12.28
N PRO A 8 4.33 -8.03 -11.45
CA PRO A 8 4.29 -9.30 -10.73
C PRO A 8 4.02 -10.47 -11.68
N SER A 9 4.60 -11.63 -11.37
CA SER A 9 4.28 -12.91 -11.99
C SER A 9 2.86 -13.37 -11.63
N GLN A 10 2.36 -14.39 -12.34
CA GLN A 10 1.06 -14.99 -12.02
C GLN A 10 1.04 -15.62 -10.62
N GLU A 11 2.13 -16.29 -10.23
CA GLU A 11 2.26 -16.88 -8.90
C GLU A 11 2.29 -15.82 -7.80
N GLU A 12 3.06 -14.73 -7.98
CA GLU A 12 3.07 -13.62 -7.01
C GLU A 12 1.70 -12.96 -6.89
N ASN A 13 0.98 -12.80 -8.00
CA ASN A 13 -0.38 -12.25 -8.00
C ASN A 13 -1.35 -13.14 -7.22
N LEU A 14 -1.38 -14.44 -7.51
CA LEU A 14 -2.29 -15.39 -6.87
C LEU A 14 -1.91 -15.70 -5.43
N GLY A 15 -0.62 -15.62 -5.11
CA GLY A 15 -0.10 -15.82 -3.77
C GLY A 15 -0.03 -14.52 -2.99
N VAL A 16 1.20 -14.03 -2.80
CA VAL A 16 1.50 -12.97 -1.83
C VAL A 16 0.70 -11.68 -2.04
N ILE A 17 0.45 -11.25 -3.29
CA ILE A 17 -0.26 -10.00 -3.56
C ILE A 17 -1.72 -10.11 -3.15
N THR A 18 -2.41 -11.19 -3.54
CA THR A 18 -3.81 -11.41 -3.17
C THR A 18 -3.96 -11.54 -1.66
N SER A 19 -3.10 -12.32 -1.00
CA SER A 19 -3.15 -12.49 0.45
C SER A 19 -2.97 -11.17 1.21
N ILE A 20 -2.03 -10.31 0.77
CA ILE A 20 -1.82 -9.01 1.39
C ILE A 20 -3.00 -8.06 1.14
N TYR A 21 -3.57 -8.09 -0.06
CA TYR A 21 -4.77 -7.30 -0.39
C TYR A 21 -5.95 -7.68 0.51
N GLU A 22 -6.20 -8.98 0.69
CA GLU A 22 -7.26 -9.49 1.55
C GLU A 22 -7.04 -9.08 3.02
N PHE A 23 -5.81 -9.25 3.51
CA PHE A 23 -5.45 -8.83 4.86
C PHE A 23 -5.69 -7.34 5.10
N ILE A 24 -5.20 -6.45 4.21
CA ILE A 24 -5.40 -5.00 4.34
C ILE A 24 -6.90 -4.68 4.36
N LYS A 25 -7.68 -5.31 3.48
CA LYS A 25 -9.13 -5.10 3.41
C LYS A 25 -9.82 -5.51 4.72
N GLU A 26 -9.45 -6.64 5.31
CA GLU A 26 -10.01 -7.11 6.57
C GLU A 26 -9.70 -6.16 7.74
N GLU A 27 -8.46 -5.70 7.85
CA GLU A 27 -8.05 -4.74 8.90
C GLU A 27 -8.78 -3.39 8.77
N LEU A 28 -9.01 -2.91 7.55
CA LEU A 28 -9.77 -1.69 7.31
C LEU A 28 -11.25 -1.85 7.69
N LEU A 29 -11.84 -3.02 7.41
CA LEU A 29 -13.19 -3.35 7.84
C LEU A 29 -13.29 -3.45 9.37
N GLU A 30 -12.28 -4.03 10.03
CA GLU A 30 -12.23 -4.10 11.48
C GLU A 30 -12.09 -2.70 12.11
N LEU A 31 -11.23 -1.84 11.56
CA LEU A 31 -11.10 -0.44 11.96
C LEU A 31 -12.45 0.28 11.87
N GLN A 32 -13.15 0.11 10.74
CA GLN A 32 -14.45 0.71 10.53
C GLN A 32 -15.48 0.21 11.57
N LYS A 33 -15.54 -1.10 11.79
CA LYS A 33 -16.45 -1.71 12.77
C LYS A 33 -16.18 -1.21 14.20
N LYS A 34 -14.92 -1.12 14.60
CA LYS A 34 -14.52 -0.69 15.95
C LYS A 34 -14.79 0.78 16.22
N THR A 35 -14.66 1.63 15.19
CA THR A 35 -14.74 3.09 15.35
C THR A 35 -16.08 3.67 14.91
N GLY A 36 -16.86 2.95 14.11
CA GLY A 36 -18.08 3.45 13.48
C GLY A 36 -17.82 4.54 12.43
N CYS A 37 -16.60 4.64 11.90
CA CYS A 37 -16.26 5.70 10.95
C CYS A 37 -16.97 5.50 9.58
N PRO A 38 -17.28 6.59 8.86
CA PRO A 38 -17.84 6.48 7.52
C PRO A 38 -16.80 5.99 6.50
N ASP A 39 -17.26 5.45 5.37
CA ASP A 39 -16.40 5.02 4.26
C ASP A 39 -15.45 6.12 3.76
N SER A 40 -15.88 7.39 3.81
CA SER A 40 -15.07 8.53 3.42
C SER A 40 -13.81 8.66 4.28
N PHE A 41 -13.88 8.32 5.57
CA PHE A 41 -12.70 8.32 6.43
C PHE A 41 -11.70 7.24 6.01
N ILE A 42 -12.18 6.02 5.71
CA ILE A 42 -11.33 4.92 5.24
C ILE A 42 -10.66 5.29 3.92
N TYR A 43 -11.42 5.90 3.00
CA TYR A 43 -10.90 6.39 1.72
C TYR A 43 -9.75 7.41 1.93
N ASP A 44 -9.98 8.44 2.74
CA ASP A 44 -8.97 9.46 3.05
C ASP A 44 -7.75 8.87 3.79
N PHE A 45 -7.98 7.90 4.67
CA PHE A 45 -6.93 7.21 5.42
C PHE A 45 -6.00 6.42 4.49
N ILE A 46 -6.56 5.64 3.56
CA ILE A 46 -5.78 4.94 2.53
C ILE A 46 -5.01 5.95 1.67
N GLY A 47 -5.61 7.10 1.33
CA GLY A 47 -4.95 8.18 0.59
C GLY A 47 -3.68 8.69 1.29
N LYS A 48 -3.69 8.80 2.62
CA LYS A 48 -2.49 9.16 3.40
C LYS A 48 -1.40 8.10 3.27
N ILE A 49 -1.76 6.82 3.39
CA ILE A 49 -0.81 5.70 3.22
C ILE A 49 -0.23 5.73 1.80
N GLN A 50 -1.07 5.90 0.77
CA GLN A 50 -0.62 5.99 -0.63
C GLN A 50 0.40 7.12 -0.82
N ASN A 51 0.19 8.28 -0.21
CA ASN A 51 1.14 9.40 -0.28
C ASN A 51 2.52 9.05 0.30
N GLU A 52 2.62 8.21 1.33
CA GLU A 52 3.91 7.75 1.85
C GLU A 52 4.68 6.87 0.86
N TRP A 53 3.97 6.17 -0.02
CA TRP A 53 4.55 5.33 -1.07
C TRP A 53 4.71 6.06 -2.42
N HIS A 54 4.21 7.29 -2.54
CA HIS A 54 4.35 8.08 -3.77
C HIS A 54 5.85 8.28 -4.11
N PRO A 55 6.28 8.11 -5.37
CA PRO A 55 7.70 8.15 -5.76
C PRO A 55 8.43 9.43 -5.34
N GLU A 56 7.70 10.54 -5.35
CA GLU A 56 8.23 11.89 -5.04
C GLU A 56 8.04 12.29 -3.58
N SER A 57 7.44 11.42 -2.74
CA SER A 57 7.24 11.74 -1.33
C SER A 57 8.58 11.76 -0.57
N CYS A 58 8.66 12.61 0.45
CA CYS A 58 9.81 12.61 1.37
C CYS A 58 10.04 11.22 1.98
N HIS A 59 8.97 10.47 2.26
CA HIS A 59 9.03 9.11 2.78
C HIS A 59 9.75 8.16 1.82
N THR A 60 9.43 8.19 0.53
CA THR A 60 10.11 7.38 -0.50
C THR A 60 11.58 7.77 -0.63
N ILE A 61 11.90 9.07 -0.64
CA ILE A 61 13.28 9.56 -0.73
C ILE A 61 14.11 9.04 0.45
N VAL A 62 13.59 9.12 1.68
CA VAL A 62 14.26 8.65 2.90
C VAL A 62 14.42 7.13 2.88
N ARG A 63 13.37 6.37 2.52
CA ARG A 63 13.40 4.91 2.41
C ARG A 63 14.45 4.44 1.40
N ASN A 64 14.52 5.06 0.23
CA ASN A 64 15.49 4.72 -0.80
C ASN A 64 16.94 5.05 -0.41
N LYS A 65 17.17 6.08 0.41
CA LYS A 65 18.50 6.36 0.97
C LYS A 65 18.94 5.28 1.96
N LYS A 66 18.04 4.76 2.79
CA LYS A 66 18.34 3.68 3.75
C LYS A 66 18.68 2.35 3.07
N ILE A 67 18.04 2.04 1.95
CA ILE A 67 18.29 0.79 1.20
C ILE A 67 19.66 0.79 0.49
N LYS A 68 20.21 1.98 0.21
CA LYS A 68 21.49 2.14 -0.49
C LYS A 68 22.72 2.13 0.43
N ASN A 69 22.53 2.18 1.74
CA ASN A 69 23.59 2.14 2.76
C ASN A 69 23.58 0.78 3.47
#